data_AF-A0A949ZFY6-F1
#
_entry.id   AF-A0A949ZFY6-F1
#
_cell.length_a   1.000
_cell.length_b   1.000
_cell.length_c   1.000
_cell.angle_alpha   90.00
_cell.angle_beta   90.00
_cell.angle_gamma   90.00
#
_symmetry.space_group_name_H-M   'P 1'
#
loop_
_entity.id
_entity.type
_entity.pdbx_description
1 polymer ?
#
loop_
_entity_poly.entity_id
_entity_poly.type
_entity_poly.pdbx_seq_one_letter_code
_entity_poly.pdbx_strand_id
1 'polypeptide(L)'
;MSDDSPDSSSPLQPGPDRPIYTLSVASEILETHPRTLMLYETVGLVTPSRTPTNRRRYTQRDIERLRMIQTLTRRLGVNLASARYLVAMLHSLREHRIGLPEGLRALERHGLSGGA
;
A
#
# COMPACT_ATOMS: atom_id res chain seq x y z
N MET A 1 -8.58 37.35 -29.26
CA MET A 1 -8.86 36.09 -29.97
C MET A 1 -7.52 35.38 -30.11
N SER A 2 -7.20 34.31 -29.40
CA SER A 2 -8.01 33.49 -28.50
C SER A 2 -7.23 33.27 -27.21
N ASP A 3 -7.94 33.57 -26.13
CA ASP A 3 -7.68 33.14 -24.78
C ASP A 3 -8.19 31.68 -24.71
N ASP A 4 -7.30 30.73 -24.43
CA ASP A 4 -7.62 29.45 -23.79
C ASP A 4 -6.30 28.74 -23.44
N SER A 5 -5.67 29.17 -22.33
CA SER A 5 -4.69 28.30 -21.66
C SER A 5 -5.45 27.38 -20.72
N PRO A 6 -5.27 26.04 -20.80
CA PRO A 6 -6.01 25.14 -19.95
C PRO A 6 -5.50 25.31 -18.52
N ASP A 7 -6.44 25.64 -17.64
CA ASP A 7 -6.29 25.76 -16.20
C ASP A 7 -5.48 24.57 -15.64
N SER A 8 -4.24 24.86 -15.21
CA SER A 8 -3.30 23.89 -14.63
C SER A 8 -3.66 23.55 -13.17
N SER A 9 -4.88 23.86 -12.72
CA SER A 9 -5.43 23.47 -11.43
C SER A 9 -5.81 21.98 -11.41
N SER A 10 -4.84 21.10 -11.68
CA SER A 10 -4.96 19.71 -11.22
C SER A 10 -5.01 19.75 -9.69
N PRO A 11 -6.10 19.32 -9.04
CA PRO A 11 -6.24 19.43 -7.60
C PRO A 11 -5.10 18.66 -6.95
N LEU A 12 -4.42 19.31 -5.98
CA LEU A 12 -3.35 18.75 -5.16
C LEU A 12 -3.60 17.26 -4.93
N GLN A 13 -2.86 16.39 -5.61
CA GLN A 13 -2.88 14.98 -5.26
C GLN A 13 -2.45 14.93 -3.79
N PRO A 14 -3.31 14.45 -2.89
CA PRO A 14 -2.95 14.37 -1.50
C PRO A 14 -1.70 13.51 -1.38
N GLY A 15 -0.68 14.04 -0.68
CA GLY A 15 0.58 13.32 -0.50
C GLY A 15 0.35 11.90 0.03
N PRO A 16 1.26 10.94 -0.25
CA PRO A 16 1.00 9.52 -0.04
C PRO A 16 0.71 9.13 1.42
N ASP A 17 1.08 10.01 2.37
CA ASP A 17 0.84 9.89 3.81
C ASP A 17 -0.49 10.48 4.29
N ARG A 18 -1.27 11.13 3.42
CA ARG A 18 -2.52 11.76 3.83
C ARG A 18 -3.59 10.66 4.00
N PRO A 19 -4.19 10.52 5.21
CA PRO A 19 -5.15 9.45 5.48
C PRO A 19 -6.55 9.83 4.97
N ILE A 20 -6.83 9.52 3.71
CA ILE A 20 -8.07 9.93 3.02
C ILE A 20 -9.01 8.76 2.72
N TYR A 21 -8.49 7.55 2.53
CA TYR A 21 -9.28 6.41 2.07
C TYR A 21 -10.06 5.79 3.21
N THR A 22 -11.33 5.46 3.00
CA THR A 22 -12.14 4.71 3.96
C THR A 22 -11.96 3.21 3.75
N LEU A 23 -12.49 2.38 4.66
CA LEU A 23 -12.49 0.92 4.48
C LEU A 23 -13.20 0.47 3.19
N SER A 24 -14.31 1.11 2.81
CA SER A 24 -15.02 0.80 1.55
C SER A 24 -14.16 1.11 0.35
N VAL A 25 -13.60 2.32 0.30
CA VAL A 25 -12.75 2.75 -0.82
C VAL A 25 -11.50 1.87 -0.91
N ALA A 26 -10.87 1.53 0.22
CA ALA A 26 -9.75 0.61 0.25
C ALA A 26 -10.15 -0.80 -0.27
N SER A 27 -11.32 -1.30 0.11
CA SER A 27 -11.86 -2.59 -0.36
C SER A 27 -12.08 -2.60 -1.86
N GLU A 28 -12.57 -1.51 -2.44
CA GLU A 28 -12.78 -1.36 -3.88
C GLU A 28 -11.43 -1.28 -4.62
N ILE A 29 -10.52 -0.41 -4.18
CA ILE A 29 -9.19 -0.24 -4.76
C ILE A 29 -8.38 -1.56 -4.78
N LEU A 30 -8.51 -2.34 -3.70
CA LEU A 30 -7.77 -3.59 -3.48
C LEU A 30 -8.55 -4.83 -3.95
N GLU A 31 -9.74 -4.64 -4.51
CA GLU A 31 -10.65 -5.73 -4.94
C GLU A 31 -10.74 -6.84 -3.89
N THR A 32 -10.90 -6.45 -2.63
CA THR A 32 -10.76 -7.34 -1.49
C THR A 32 -11.80 -7.05 -0.45
N HIS A 33 -12.50 -8.11 -0.04
CA HIS A 33 -13.58 -8.02 0.94
C HIS A 33 -13.17 -7.26 2.22
N PRO A 34 -14.01 -6.35 2.75
CA PRO A 34 -13.67 -5.53 3.92
C PRO A 34 -13.24 -6.34 5.16
N ARG A 35 -13.83 -7.52 5.34
CA ARG A 35 -13.47 -8.44 6.44
C ARG A 35 -12.01 -8.92 6.36
N THR A 36 -11.47 -9.09 5.17
CA THR A 36 -10.06 -9.47 4.98
C THR A 36 -9.13 -8.31 5.30
N LEU A 37 -9.49 -7.08 4.92
CA LEU A 37 -8.72 -5.89 5.30
C LEU A 37 -8.71 -5.69 6.82
N MET A 38 -9.86 -5.90 7.47
CA MET A 38 -9.96 -5.93 8.94
C MET A 38 -9.04 -6.98 9.56
N LEU A 39 -8.98 -8.18 8.99
CA LEU A 39 -8.06 -9.21 9.48
C LEU A 39 -6.61 -8.74 9.39
N TYR A 40 -6.22 -8.11 8.28
CA TYR A 40 -4.88 -7.56 8.10
C TYR A 40 -4.56 -6.46 9.14
N GLU A 41 -5.52 -5.59 9.46
CA GLU A 41 -5.38 -4.64 10.57
C GLU A 41 -5.21 -5.34 11.92
N THR A 42 -6.05 -6.33 12.23
CA THR A 42 -6.03 -7.06 13.52
C THR A 42 -4.70 -7.77 13.76
N VAL A 43 -4.08 -8.33 12.71
CA VAL A 43 -2.76 -8.97 12.83
C VAL A 43 -1.59 -7.98 12.76
N GLY A 44 -1.88 -6.67 12.71
CA GLY A 44 -0.87 -5.61 12.75
C GLY A 44 -0.09 -5.43 11.43
N LEU A 45 -0.66 -5.82 10.29
CA LEU A 45 -0.02 -5.61 8.99
C LEU A 45 -0.17 -4.18 8.48
N VAL A 46 -1.19 -3.48 8.94
CA VAL A 46 -1.43 -2.07 8.63
C VAL A 46 -2.08 -1.43 9.84
N THR A 47 -1.80 -0.15 10.08
CA THR A 47 -2.38 0.61 11.20
C THR A 47 -2.95 1.90 10.65
N PRO A 48 -4.23 1.90 10.19
CA PRO A 48 -4.83 3.11 9.64
C PRO A 48 -4.97 4.18 10.71
N SER A 49 -4.88 5.43 10.28
CA SER A 49 -5.21 6.57 11.12
C SER A 49 -6.70 6.55 11.48
N ARG A 50 -7.05 7.19 12.59
CA ARG A 50 -8.44 7.30 13.05
C ARG A 50 -8.85 8.77 13.13
N THR A 51 -10.05 9.09 12.68
CA THR A 51 -10.65 10.42 12.84
C THR A 51 -11.06 10.67 14.30
N PRO A 52 -11.38 11.92 14.70
CA PRO A 52 -11.95 12.21 16.02
C PRO A 52 -13.23 11.40 16.31
N THR A 53 -14.01 11.10 15.27
CA THR A 53 -15.20 10.22 15.32
C THR A 53 -14.87 8.73 15.28
N ASN A 54 -13.61 8.35 15.50
CA ASN A 54 -13.09 6.98 15.52
C ASN A 54 -13.28 6.19 14.21
N ARG A 55 -13.40 6.87 13.06
CA ARG A 55 -13.50 6.22 11.74
C ARG A 55 -12.11 6.02 11.16
N ARG A 56 -11.87 4.85 10.57
CA ARG A 56 -10.57 4.47 9.98
C ARG A 56 -10.31 5.26 8.70
N ARG A 57 -9.07 5.67 8.50
CA ARG A 57 -8.58 6.34 7.31
C ARG A 57 -7.23 5.76 6.91
N TYR A 58 -7.16 5.19 5.72
CA TYR A 58 -5.93 4.67 5.12
C TYR A 58 -5.26 5.76 4.30
N THR A 59 -3.94 5.74 4.33
CA THR A 59 -3.06 6.52 3.45
C THR A 59 -2.86 5.78 2.13
N GLN A 60 -2.26 6.42 1.13
CA GLN A 60 -1.87 5.72 -0.08
C GLN A 60 -0.79 4.66 0.20
N ARG A 61 0.14 4.93 1.13
CA ARG A 61 1.15 3.96 1.57
C ARG A 61 0.53 2.71 2.21
N ASP A 62 -0.57 2.87 2.95
CA ASP A 62 -1.31 1.73 3.50
C ASP A 62 -1.89 0.85 2.40
N ILE A 63 -2.45 1.46 1.35
CA ILE A 63 -2.97 0.74 0.18
C ILE A 63 -1.86 -0.04 -0.52
N GLU A 64 -0.71 0.59 -0.78
CA GLU A 64 0.45 -0.07 -1.41
C GLU A 64 0.97 -1.24 -0.56
N ARG A 65 1.06 -1.04 0.76
CA ARG A 65 1.42 -2.09 1.71
C ARG A 65 0.43 -3.27 1.63
N LEU A 66 -0.88 -2.99 1.60
CA LEU A 66 -1.91 -4.03 1.49
C LEU A 66 -1.86 -4.78 0.15
N ARG A 67 -1.59 -4.10 -0.97
CA ARG A 67 -1.37 -4.74 -2.28
C ARG A 67 -0.18 -5.71 -2.24
N MET A 68 0.89 -5.31 -1.57
CA MET A 68 2.09 -6.15 -1.41
C MET A 68 1.77 -7.42 -0.61
N ILE A 69 1.08 -7.28 0.52
CA ILE A 69 0.64 -8.42 1.33
C ILE A 69 -0.24 -9.37 0.52
N GLN A 70 -1.17 -8.85 -0.27
CA GLN A 70 -2.03 -9.68 -1.13
C GLN A 70 -1.23 -10.44 -2.18
N THR A 71 -0.23 -9.79 -2.78
CA THR A 71 0.65 -10.43 -3.77
C THR A 71 1.41 -11.58 -3.12
N LEU A 72 2.02 -11.34 -1.95
CA LEU A 72 2.76 -12.35 -1.21
C LEU A 72 1.87 -13.53 -0.79
N THR A 73 0.68 -13.24 -0.27
CA THR A 73 -0.20 -14.28 0.27
C THR A 73 -0.98 -15.05 -0.80
N ARG A 74 -1.52 -14.37 -1.81
CA ARG A 74 -2.39 -14.98 -2.83
C ARG A 74 -1.62 -15.52 -4.04
N ARG A 75 -0.56 -14.85 -4.47
CA ARG A 75 0.20 -15.27 -5.67
C ARG A 75 1.41 -16.12 -5.33
N LEU A 76 2.08 -15.82 -4.21
CA LEU A 76 3.32 -16.49 -3.82
C LEU A 76 3.15 -17.51 -2.69
N GLY A 77 1.92 -17.67 -2.16
CA GLY A 77 1.61 -18.65 -1.12
C GLY A 77 2.30 -18.38 0.22
N VAL A 78 2.82 -17.16 0.42
CA VAL A 78 3.49 -16.77 1.67
C VAL A 78 2.43 -16.66 2.77
N ASN A 79 2.66 -17.26 3.92
CA ASN A 79 1.74 -17.11 5.04
C ASN A 79 1.74 -15.65 5.57
N LEU A 80 0.69 -15.29 6.30
CA LEU A 80 0.48 -13.91 6.75
C LEU A 80 1.57 -13.38 7.69
N ALA A 81 2.11 -14.25 8.56
CA ALA A 81 3.17 -13.89 9.50
C ALA A 81 4.48 -13.60 8.76
N SER A 82 4.85 -14.43 7.79
CA SER A 82 6.02 -14.23 6.94
C SER A 82 5.86 -13.01 6.03
N ALA A 83 4.66 -12.77 5.48
CA ALA A 83 4.37 -11.60 4.67
C ALA A 83 4.63 -10.29 5.46
N ARG A 84 4.29 -10.25 6.76
CA ARG A 84 4.58 -9.09 7.63
C ARG A 84 6.06 -8.73 7.63
N TYR A 85 6.93 -9.70 7.92
CA TYR A 85 8.37 -9.47 8.00
C TYR A 85 8.95 -9.13 6.64
N LEU A 86 8.49 -9.80 5.57
CA LEU A 86 8.98 -9.57 4.22
C LEU A 86 8.61 -8.16 3.74
N VAL A 87 7.39 -7.69 3.99
CA VAL A 87 6.99 -6.32 3.67
C VAL A 87 7.80 -5.29 4.45
N ALA A 88 8.06 -5.51 5.74
CA ALA A 88 8.90 -4.62 6.54
C ALA A 88 10.33 -4.57 5.99
N MET A 89 10.89 -5.72 5.62
CA MET A 89 12.21 -5.82 4.99
C MET A 89 12.24 -5.06 3.65
N LEU A 90 11.29 -5.31 2.75
CA LEU A 90 11.20 -4.64 1.45
C LEU A 90 11.07 -3.11 1.60
N HIS A 91 10.33 -2.65 2.61
CA HIS A 91 10.25 -1.23 2.93
C HIS A 91 11.61 -0.66 3.37
N SER A 92 12.29 -1.35 4.29
CA SER A 92 13.62 -0.94 4.77
C SER A 92 14.64 -0.88 3.63
N LEU A 93 14.64 -1.87 2.73
CA LEU A 93 15.49 -1.85 1.54
C LEU A 93 15.22 -0.62 0.67
N ARG A 94 13.94 -0.28 0.43
CA ARG A 94 13.57 0.90 -0.37
C ARG A 94 14.02 2.20 0.26
N GLU A 95 13.77 2.34 1.55
CA GLU A 95 14.14 3.52 2.34
C GLU A 95 15.66 3.77 2.30
N HIS A 96 16.45 2.71 2.36
CA HIS A 96 17.91 2.79 2.31
C HIS A 96 18.47 2.69 0.89
N ARG A 97 17.60 2.69 -0.14
CA ARG A 97 17.96 2.54 -1.56
C ARG A 97 18.82 1.31 -1.85
N ILE A 98 18.58 0.23 -1.13
CA ILE A 98 19.27 -1.05 -1.29
C ILE A 98 18.47 -1.89 -2.28
N GLY A 99 19.14 -2.42 -3.31
CA GLY A 99 18.53 -3.35 -4.25
C GLY A 99 18.11 -4.66 -3.60
N LEU A 100 17.28 -5.45 -4.27
CA LEU A 100 16.93 -6.78 -3.77
C LEU A 100 18.15 -7.70 -3.76
N PRO A 101 18.37 -8.44 -2.66
CA PRO A 101 19.32 -9.55 -2.64
C PRO A 101 19.00 -10.54 -3.76
N GLU A 102 20.02 -11.22 -4.28
CA GLU A 102 19.89 -12.15 -5.41
C GLU A 102 18.77 -13.18 -5.22
N GLY A 103 18.69 -13.79 -4.05
CA GLY A 103 17.64 -14.77 -3.71
C GLY A 103 16.22 -14.22 -3.69
N LEU A 104 16.05 -12.89 -3.68
CA LEU A 104 14.74 -12.22 -3.68
C LEU A 104 14.42 -11.51 -5.00
N ARG A 105 15.30 -11.55 -6.00
CA ARG A 105 15.04 -10.93 -7.33
C ARG A 105 13.80 -11.50 -8.02
N ALA A 106 13.44 -12.75 -7.72
CA ALA A 106 12.21 -13.35 -8.21
C ALA A 106 10.94 -12.54 -7.86
N LEU A 107 10.98 -11.73 -6.80
CA LEU A 107 9.88 -10.87 -6.38
C LEU A 107 9.61 -9.71 -7.35
N GLU A 108 10.61 -9.28 -8.13
CA GLU A 108 10.45 -8.19 -9.12
C GLU A 108 9.44 -8.56 -10.21
N ARG A 109 9.37 -9.85 -10.58
CA ARG A 109 8.37 -10.37 -11.53
C ARG A 109 6.93 -10.19 -11.05
N HIS A 110 6.75 -9.97 -9.75
CA HIS A 110 5.46 -9.73 -9.13
C HIS A 110 5.23 -8.24 -8.80
N GLY A 111 6.07 -7.34 -9.33
CA GLY A 111 6.00 -5.89 -9.08
C GLY A 111 6.51 -5.48 -7.70
N LEU A 112 7.24 -6.36 -7.01
CA LEU A 112 7.82 -6.08 -5.70
C LEU A 112 9.30 -5.71 -5.88
N SER A 113 9.59 -4.41 -5.89
CA SER A 113 10.97 -3.89 -5.96
C SER A 113 11.56 -3.65 -4.57
N GLY A 114 12.88 -3.78 -4.44
CA GLY A 114 13.63 -3.39 -3.23
C GLY A 114 14.11 -1.95 -3.26
N GLY A 115 14.15 -1.30 -4.42
CA GLY A 115 14.55 0.10 -4.57
C GLY A 115 14.54 0.51 -6.05
N ALA A 116 14.13 1.76 -6.29
CA ALA A 116 13.96 2.46 -7.57
C ALA A 116 13.10 1.73 -8.62
#